data_AF-A0A6S7JWK1-F1
#
_entry.id   AF-A0A6S7JWK1-F1
#
_cell.length_a   1.000
_cell.length_b   1.000
_cell.length_c   1.000
_cell.angle_alpha   90.00
_cell.angle_beta   90.00
_cell.angle_gamma   90.00
#
_symmetry.space_group_name_H-M   'P 1'
#
loop_
_entity.id
_entity.type
_entity.pdbx_description
1 polymer ?
#
loop_
_entity_poly.entity_id
_entity_poly.type
_entity_poly.pdbx_seq_one_letter_code
_entity_poly.pdbx_strand_id
1 'polypeptide(L)'
;MSTQVCGVLPRRRYTAISVINGAIDSSAIMLLIFKLCYNSGIPFKTIIIVYYSFVFGHGLLFTFTIFPKNLPDSTNTDIGNGRSNEEDSNSSNCNTGLKTDTDGQLKNEKVFIKSGEGRISLLSIIRGPTFIIHTCFVSISTLRSFIFTGTVNTLLKRLTNDKEKVDFYLTILGLIQFTGIVLAFVPGFLLDWYPAGRHRNFSIILSFVLTGLISILVTVGFLIPVLELQIFNFFLYSLLRTFLYSTHSSFIMKNFPLYHAGALVGFSLLISAVVSLSQIPIFALMDGPYKGDPTW
;
A
#
# COMPACT_ATOMS: atom_id res chain seq x y z
N MET A 1 -3.85 -4.03 11.20
CA MET A 1 -2.78 -5.03 11.04
C MET A 1 -1.45 -4.38 10.64
N SER A 2 -1.40 -3.54 9.61
CA SER A 2 -0.16 -2.89 9.12
C SER A 2 0.57 -2.03 10.18
N THR A 3 -0.18 -1.38 11.08
CA THR A 3 0.37 -0.55 12.16
C THR A 3 0.96 -1.34 13.33
N GLN A 4 0.40 -2.53 13.64
CA GLN A 4 0.89 -3.40 14.72
C GLN A 4 2.16 -4.17 14.31
N VAL A 5 2.25 -4.63 13.06
CA VAL A 5 3.47 -5.29 12.53
C VAL A 5 4.68 -4.34 12.53
N CYS A 6 4.45 -3.04 12.31
CA CYS A 6 5.51 -2.03 12.40
C CYS A 6 6.09 -1.83 13.80
N GLY A 7 5.40 -2.28 14.85
CA GLY A 7 5.92 -2.29 16.21
C GLY A 7 7.02 -3.34 16.43
N VAL A 8 6.97 -4.46 15.71
CA VAL A 8 7.84 -5.64 15.92
C VAL A 8 9.16 -5.56 15.15
N LEU A 9 9.19 -4.84 14.01
CA LEU A 9 10.41 -4.60 13.23
C LEU A 9 10.68 -3.10 13.04
N PRO A 10 11.18 -2.38 14.07
CA PRO A 10 11.39 -0.93 14.01
C PRO A 10 12.35 -0.50 12.88
N ARG A 11 13.28 -1.40 12.50
CA ARG A 11 14.35 -1.11 11.54
C ARG A 11 13.96 -1.34 10.07
N ARG A 12 12.86 -2.04 9.77
CA ARG A 12 12.40 -2.35 8.39
C ARG A 12 10.88 -2.26 8.24
N ARG A 13 10.30 -1.19 8.79
CA ARG A 13 8.84 -0.97 8.82
C ARG A 13 8.27 -0.87 7.41
N TYR A 14 8.94 -0.17 6.48
CA TYR A 14 8.41 0.03 5.14
C TYR A 14 8.51 -1.21 4.27
N THR A 15 9.56 -2.04 4.44
CA THR A 15 9.62 -3.37 3.80
C THR A 15 8.48 -4.27 4.27
N ALA A 16 8.19 -4.32 5.58
CA ALA A 16 7.10 -5.15 6.09
C ALA A 16 5.73 -4.73 5.51
N ILE A 17 5.45 -3.43 5.46
CA ILE A 17 4.22 -2.89 4.85
C ILE A 17 4.16 -3.21 3.36
N SER A 18 5.29 -3.06 2.67
CA SER A 18 5.38 -3.31 1.24
C SER A 18 5.08 -4.78 0.91
N VAL A 19 5.66 -5.72 1.65
CA VAL A 19 5.38 -7.16 1.50
C VAL A 19 3.92 -7.49 1.77
N ILE A 20 3.28 -6.85 2.77
CA ILE A 20 1.84 -7.00 3.02
C ILE A 20 1.03 -6.53 1.82
N ASN A 21 1.37 -5.36 1.24
CA ASN A 21 0.69 -4.85 0.04
C ASN A 21 0.94 -5.77 -1.18
N GLY A 22 2.14 -6.34 -1.32
CA GLY A 22 2.44 -7.35 -2.34
C GLY A 22 1.58 -8.61 -2.20
N ALA A 23 1.38 -9.10 -0.98
CA ALA A 23 0.53 -10.25 -0.71
C ALA A 23 -0.95 -9.99 -1.05
N ILE A 24 -1.45 -8.78 -0.77
CA ILE A 24 -2.80 -8.36 -1.19
C ILE A 24 -2.91 -8.39 -2.71
N ASP A 25 -1.90 -7.91 -3.42
CA ASP A 25 -1.86 -7.90 -4.89
C ASP A 25 -1.85 -9.31 -5.50
N SER A 26 -1.12 -10.23 -4.85
CA SER A 26 -1.00 -11.62 -5.28
C SER A 26 -2.27 -12.45 -5.13
N SER A 27 -3.32 -11.93 -4.47
CA SER A 27 -4.63 -12.58 -4.38
C SER A 27 -5.27 -12.88 -5.74
N ALA A 28 -4.84 -12.21 -6.81
CA ALA A 28 -5.29 -12.47 -8.17
C ALA A 28 -5.00 -13.90 -8.68
N ILE A 29 -4.07 -14.64 -8.06
CA ILE A 29 -3.89 -16.08 -8.34
C ILE A 29 -5.17 -16.90 -8.09
N MET A 30 -6.07 -16.42 -7.23
CA MET A 30 -7.37 -17.07 -7.01
C MET A 30 -8.18 -17.17 -8.30
N LEU A 31 -8.05 -16.21 -9.22
CA LEU A 31 -8.72 -16.28 -10.53
C LEU A 31 -8.17 -17.43 -11.39
N LEU A 32 -6.86 -17.71 -11.28
CA LEU A 32 -6.22 -18.83 -11.96
C LEU A 32 -6.67 -20.17 -11.36
N ILE A 33 -6.79 -20.24 -10.03
CA ILE A 33 -7.34 -21.41 -9.33
C ILE A 33 -8.78 -21.66 -9.76
N PHE A 34 -9.63 -20.63 -9.80
CA PHE A 34 -11.02 -20.77 -10.25
C PHE A 34 -11.10 -21.28 -11.68
N LYS A 35 -10.27 -20.74 -12.56
CA LYS A 35 -10.18 -21.19 -13.95
C LYS A 35 -9.75 -22.66 -14.06
N LEU A 36 -8.76 -23.09 -13.27
CA LEU A 36 -8.28 -24.48 -13.26
C LEU A 36 -9.37 -25.45 -12.76
N CYS A 37 -10.09 -25.08 -11.70
CA CYS A 37 -11.24 -25.84 -11.20
C CYS A 37 -12.36 -25.93 -12.25
N TYR A 38 -12.66 -24.82 -12.93
CA TYR A 38 -13.69 -24.78 -13.97
C TYR A 38 -13.32 -25.66 -15.17
N ASN A 39 -12.07 -25.60 -15.62
CA ASN A 39 -11.56 -26.46 -16.70
C ASN A 39 -11.56 -27.95 -16.33
N SER A 40 -11.55 -28.28 -15.03
CA SER A 40 -11.68 -29.65 -14.53
C SER A 40 -13.13 -30.15 -14.51
N GLY A 41 -14.09 -29.37 -15.02
CA GLY A 41 -15.51 -29.72 -15.10
C GLY A 41 -16.34 -29.32 -13.88
N ILE A 42 -15.77 -28.61 -12.90
CA ILE A 42 -16.52 -28.15 -11.72
C ILE A 42 -17.38 -26.93 -12.11
N PRO A 43 -18.69 -26.95 -11.85
CA PRO A 43 -19.55 -25.81 -12.18
C PRO A 43 -19.13 -24.56 -11.39
N PHE A 44 -19.11 -23.41 -12.07
CA PHE A 44 -18.67 -22.14 -11.51
C PHE A 44 -19.38 -21.74 -10.20
N LYS A 45 -20.68 -22.08 -10.09
CA LYS A 45 -21.48 -21.85 -8.88
C LYS A 45 -20.87 -22.53 -7.65
N THR A 46 -20.37 -23.76 -7.78
CA THR A 46 -19.75 -24.51 -6.68
C THR A 46 -18.43 -23.88 -6.26
N ILE A 47 -17.60 -23.48 -7.22
CA ILE A 47 -16.31 -22.80 -6.96
C ILE A 47 -16.53 -21.53 -6.14
N ILE A 48 -17.52 -20.72 -6.54
CA ILE A 48 -17.90 -19.50 -5.83
C ILE A 48 -18.39 -19.78 -4.41
N ILE A 49 -19.28 -20.76 -4.21
CA ILE A 49 -19.83 -21.09 -2.90
C ILE A 49 -18.71 -21.52 -1.93
N VAL A 50 -17.79 -22.37 -2.41
CA VAL A 50 -16.65 -22.83 -1.61
C VAL A 50 -15.73 -21.66 -1.25
N TYR A 51 -15.42 -20.79 -2.21
CA TYR A 51 -14.61 -19.60 -1.96
C TYR A 51 -15.24 -18.67 -0.92
N TYR A 52 -16.53 -18.34 -1.05
CA TYR A 52 -17.20 -17.47 -0.07
C TYR A 52 -17.28 -18.11 1.30
N SER A 53 -17.52 -19.41 1.38
CA SER A 53 -17.53 -20.15 2.65
C SER A 53 -16.17 -20.07 3.34
N PHE A 54 -15.08 -20.20 2.58
CA PHE A 54 -13.72 -20.07 3.09
C PHE A 54 -13.42 -18.65 3.56
N VAL A 55 -13.72 -17.62 2.75
CA VAL A 55 -13.50 -16.21 3.10
C VAL A 55 -14.29 -15.81 4.34
N PHE A 56 -15.56 -16.21 4.41
CA PHE A 56 -16.43 -15.93 5.55
C PHE A 56 -15.96 -16.65 6.81
N GLY A 57 -15.65 -17.94 6.71
CA GLY A 57 -15.15 -18.75 7.83
C GLY A 57 -13.82 -18.22 8.38
N HIS A 58 -12.86 -17.92 7.51
CA HIS A 58 -11.58 -17.33 7.91
C HIS A 58 -11.77 -15.93 8.50
N GLY A 59 -12.65 -15.10 7.92
CA GLY A 59 -12.98 -13.79 8.42
C GLY A 59 -13.58 -13.82 9.83
N LEU A 60 -14.51 -14.74 10.09
CA LEU A 60 -15.08 -14.95 11.43
C LEU A 60 -14.04 -15.45 12.41
N LEU A 61 -13.26 -16.48 12.06
CA LEU A 61 -12.21 -17.02 12.92
C LEU A 61 -11.22 -15.93 13.33
N PHE A 62 -10.77 -15.11 12.38
CA PHE A 62 -9.83 -14.02 12.64
C PHE A 62 -10.46 -12.93 13.51
N THR A 63 -11.74 -12.62 13.30
CA THR A 63 -12.48 -11.65 14.12
C THR A 63 -12.60 -12.12 15.57
N PHE A 64 -12.91 -13.41 15.81
CA PHE A 64 -13.06 -13.95 17.17
C PHE A 64 -11.74 -14.21 17.90
N THR A 65 -10.64 -14.46 17.17
CA THR A 65 -9.33 -14.78 17.76
C THR A 65 -8.46 -13.55 18.03
N ILE A 66 -8.59 -12.48 17.24
CA ILE A 66 -7.68 -11.33 17.28
C ILE A 66 -8.29 -10.07 17.89
N PHE A 67 -9.61 -9.95 18.02
CA PHE A 67 -10.19 -8.81 18.73
C PHE A 67 -9.86 -8.93 20.23
N PRO A 68 -9.00 -8.05 20.79
CA PRO A 68 -8.65 -8.15 22.20
C PRO A 68 -9.90 -7.90 23.03
N LYS A 69 -10.29 -8.88 23.86
CA LYS A 69 -11.43 -8.76 24.77
C LYS A 69 -11.27 -7.64 25.81
N ASN A 70 -10.06 -7.10 25.97
CA ASN A 70 -9.75 -6.04 26.93
C ASN A 70 -9.13 -4.86 26.18
N LEU A 71 -9.96 -3.90 25.78
CA LEU A 71 -9.51 -2.55 25.52
C LEU A 71 -9.08 -1.97 26.88
N PRO A 72 -7.84 -1.50 27.08
CA PRO A 72 -7.51 -0.80 28.30
C PRO A 72 -8.39 0.46 28.36
N ASP A 73 -9.30 0.47 29.33
CA ASP A 73 -10.08 1.64 29.67
C ASP A 73 -9.08 2.74 30.02
N SER A 74 -9.15 3.86 29.32
CA SER A 74 -8.28 5.00 29.58
C SER A 74 -8.76 5.71 30.85
N THR A 75 -8.58 5.07 32.00
CA THR A 75 -8.93 5.67 33.29
C THR A 75 -7.98 5.15 34.36
N ASN A 76 -7.15 6.07 34.87
CA ASN A 76 -6.50 6.07 36.19
C ASN A 76 -5.43 5.00 36.50
N THR A 77 -4.18 5.31 36.16
CA THR A 77 -2.94 4.94 36.88
C THR A 77 -1.84 5.76 36.19
N ASP A 78 -1.17 6.75 36.78
CA ASP A 78 -0.51 6.75 38.08
C ASP A 78 -0.60 8.13 38.78
N ILE A 79 -1.30 8.20 39.91
CA ILE A 79 -0.94 9.11 41.00
C ILE A 79 0.01 8.33 41.90
N GLY A 80 1.29 8.33 41.51
CA GLY A 80 2.40 7.86 42.32
C GLY A 80 2.82 8.95 43.30
N ASN A 81 2.22 8.89 44.49
CA ASN A 81 2.52 9.67 45.68
C ASN A 81 4.03 9.58 46.05
N GLY A 82 4.72 10.72 46.08
CA GLY A 82 6.08 10.87 46.60
C GLY A 82 6.21 12.22 47.29
N ARG A 83 5.99 12.23 48.61
CA ARG A 83 5.84 13.41 49.46
C ARG A 83 7.21 13.80 50.07
N SER A 84 7.58 15.06 49.84
CA SER A 84 8.19 16.04 50.76
C SER A 84 9.65 15.94 51.26
N ASN A 85 10.26 17.14 51.27
CA ASN A 85 11.45 17.68 51.99
C ASN A 85 12.76 17.60 51.18
N GLU A 86 13.58 18.64 51.02
CA GLU A 86 13.79 19.89 51.77
C GLU A 86 14.57 20.90 50.87
N GLU A 87 14.41 22.19 51.15
CA GLU A 87 15.09 23.32 50.51
C GLU A 87 16.58 23.37 50.89
N ASP A 88 17.47 23.76 49.96
CA ASP A 88 18.43 24.84 50.22
C ASP A 88 19.23 25.30 48.98
N SER A 89 19.60 26.57 49.04
CA SER A 89 20.17 27.40 47.97
C SER A 89 21.70 27.32 47.93
N ASN A 90 22.33 27.32 46.73
CA ASN A 90 23.40 28.29 46.39
C ASN A 90 23.96 28.20 44.97
N SER A 91 24.33 29.36 44.45
CA SER A 91 25.00 29.59 43.16
C SER A 91 26.48 29.15 43.20
N SER A 92 27.07 28.76 42.05
CA SER A 92 28.43 29.14 41.62
C SER A 92 28.81 28.58 40.24
N ASN A 93 29.42 29.44 39.41
CA ASN A 93 30.06 29.16 38.11
C ASN A 93 31.34 28.30 38.24
N CYS A 94 31.65 27.44 37.25
CA CYS A 94 32.90 27.52 36.45
C CYS A 94 32.99 26.47 35.33
N ASN A 95 33.62 26.88 34.23
CA ASN A 95 33.91 26.10 33.03
C ASN A 95 35.13 25.17 33.23
N THR A 96 35.28 24.14 32.39
CA THR A 96 36.47 23.80 31.53
C THR A 96 36.66 22.27 31.36
N GLY A 97 36.74 21.80 30.10
CA GLY A 97 37.80 20.86 29.65
C GLY A 97 37.57 19.33 29.58
N LEU A 98 37.12 18.85 28.40
CA LEU A 98 37.61 17.73 27.56
C LEU A 98 37.77 16.25 28.06
N LYS A 99 37.09 15.35 27.30
CA LYS A 99 37.40 13.94 26.90
C LYS A 99 37.27 12.83 27.97
N THR A 100 36.72 11.64 27.74
CA THR A 100 36.45 10.83 26.52
C THR A 100 35.45 9.70 26.86
N ASP A 101 34.75 9.24 25.82
CA ASP A 101 34.18 7.91 25.57
C ASP A 101 32.91 7.39 26.28
N THR A 102 32.06 6.90 25.38
CA THR A 102 31.06 5.82 25.49
C THR A 102 29.60 6.24 25.72
N ASP A 103 28.81 5.89 24.71
CA ASP A 103 27.38 5.61 24.74
C ASP A 103 26.39 6.79 24.59
N GLY A 104 25.38 6.56 23.75
CA GLY A 104 24.20 7.42 23.64
C GLY A 104 24.15 8.37 22.45
N GLN A 105 23.48 7.93 21.37
CA GLN A 105 22.60 8.85 20.63
C GLN A 105 21.41 8.13 19.98
N LEU A 106 20.63 7.44 20.81
CA LEU A 106 19.19 7.30 20.61
C LEU A 106 18.48 8.56 21.10
N LYS A 107 18.81 9.73 20.55
CA LYS A 107 18.13 11.01 20.85
C LYS A 107 18.12 11.90 19.62
N ASN A 108 17.21 11.61 18.69
CA ASN A 108 16.52 12.63 17.89
C ASN A 108 15.37 12.03 17.06
N GLU A 109 14.59 11.12 17.65
CA GLU A 109 13.18 11.11 17.32
C GLU A 109 12.56 12.25 18.14
N LYS A 110 12.49 13.46 17.56
CA LYS A 110 11.49 14.43 18.01
C LYS A 110 10.14 13.81 17.69
N VAL A 111 9.72 12.90 18.55
CA VAL A 111 8.35 12.73 18.95
C VAL A 111 7.90 14.14 19.31
N PHE A 112 7.13 14.76 18.42
CA PHE A 112 6.43 15.99 18.73
C PHE A 112 5.30 15.63 19.70
N ILE A 113 5.64 15.22 20.92
CA ILE A 113 4.75 15.34 22.05
C ILE A 113 5.01 16.74 22.58
N LYS A 114 4.28 17.69 21.99
CA LYS A 114 3.80 18.83 22.78
C LYS A 114 2.87 18.20 23.81
N SER A 115 3.41 17.91 24.99
CA SER A 115 2.59 17.62 26.17
C SER A 115 1.84 18.93 26.47
N GLY A 116 0.56 19.00 26.10
CA GLY A 116 -0.30 20.15 26.40
C GLY A 116 -1.28 20.66 25.33
N GLU A 117 -1.38 20.09 24.12
CA GLU A 117 -2.36 20.56 23.10
C GLU A 117 -3.04 19.39 22.38
N GLY A 118 -4.34 19.53 22.12
CA GLY A 118 -5.29 18.47 21.78
C GLY A 118 -4.86 17.52 20.64
N ARG A 119 -5.28 16.25 20.77
CA ARG A 119 -5.09 15.23 19.72
C ARG A 119 -5.55 15.79 18.37
N ILE A 120 -4.68 15.74 17.36
CA ILE A 120 -5.02 16.18 16.01
C ILE A 120 -6.22 15.33 15.54
N SER A 121 -7.31 16.01 15.19
CA SER A 121 -8.53 15.35 14.73
C SER A 121 -8.30 14.66 13.38
N LEU A 122 -8.93 13.50 13.16
CA LEU A 122 -8.91 12.83 11.84
C LEU A 122 -9.41 13.76 10.74
N LEU A 123 -10.50 14.47 11.03
CA LEU A 123 -11.17 15.29 10.05
C LEU A 123 -10.32 16.48 9.61
N SER A 124 -9.52 17.05 10.52
CA SER A 124 -8.59 18.13 10.16
C SER A 124 -7.46 17.63 9.26
N ILE A 125 -7.00 16.39 9.44
CA ILE A 125 -6.02 15.76 8.54
C ILE A 125 -6.63 15.48 7.17
N ILE A 126 -7.84 14.91 7.13
CA ILE A 126 -8.53 14.57 5.88
C ILE A 126 -8.81 15.83 5.04
N ARG A 127 -9.15 16.94 5.68
CA ARG A 127 -9.38 18.23 5.01
C ARG A 127 -8.07 18.94 4.61
N GLY A 128 -6.92 18.42 5.03
CA GLY A 128 -5.61 19.00 4.72
C GLY A 128 -5.24 18.86 3.23
N PRO A 129 -4.64 19.89 2.61
CA PRO A 129 -4.33 19.89 1.17
C PRO A 129 -3.37 18.76 0.79
N THR A 130 -2.40 18.45 1.64
CA THR A 130 -1.43 17.36 1.42
C THR A 130 -2.11 16.00 1.29
N PHE A 131 -3.11 15.73 2.15
CA PHE A 131 -3.85 14.48 2.11
C PHE A 131 -4.75 14.41 0.88
N ILE A 132 -5.44 15.50 0.54
CA ILE A 132 -6.31 15.59 -0.63
C ILE A 132 -5.52 15.36 -1.92
N ILE A 133 -4.41 16.10 -2.12
CA ILE A 133 -3.56 15.97 -3.32
C ILE A 133 -3.02 14.55 -3.45
N HIS A 134 -2.53 13.97 -2.35
CA HIS A 134 -2.04 12.59 -2.36
C HIS A 134 -3.16 11.58 -2.68
N THR A 135 -4.34 11.76 -2.09
CA THR A 135 -5.50 10.89 -2.33
C THR A 135 -5.97 10.98 -3.78
N CYS A 136 -5.97 12.18 -4.38
CA CYS A 136 -6.25 12.36 -5.80
C CYS A 136 -5.25 11.60 -6.67
N PHE A 137 -3.94 11.74 -6.40
CA PHE A 137 -2.89 10.99 -7.11
C PHE A 137 -3.08 9.48 -7.03
N VAL A 138 -3.35 8.95 -5.82
CA VAL A 138 -3.58 7.51 -5.60
C VAL A 138 -4.84 7.05 -6.31
N SER A 139 -5.90 7.86 -6.29
CA SER A 139 -7.17 7.53 -6.95
C SER A 139 -7.03 7.44 -8.47
N ILE A 140 -6.35 8.41 -9.09
CA ILE A 140 -6.07 8.38 -10.54
C ILE A 140 -5.19 7.18 -10.90
N SER A 141 -4.13 6.93 -10.12
CA SER A 141 -3.21 5.82 -10.36
C SER A 141 -3.88 4.46 -10.20
N THR A 142 -4.83 4.35 -9.25
CA THR A 142 -5.61 3.16 -8.99
C THR A 142 -6.64 2.93 -10.10
N LEU A 143 -7.39 3.95 -10.51
CA LEU A 143 -8.31 3.89 -11.65
C LEU A 143 -7.60 3.38 -12.91
N ARG A 144 -6.41 3.90 -13.23
CA ARG A 144 -5.60 3.42 -14.36
C ARG A 144 -5.24 1.94 -14.23
N SER A 145 -4.91 1.48 -13.02
CA SER A 145 -4.57 0.07 -12.77
C SER A 145 -5.77 -0.86 -12.95
N PHE A 146 -6.97 -0.37 -12.61
CA PHE A 146 -8.23 -1.06 -12.87
C PHE A 146 -8.59 -1.11 -14.35
N ILE A 147 -8.45 0.03 -15.07
CA ILE A 147 -8.66 0.08 -16.52
C ILE A 147 -7.76 -0.93 -17.23
N PHE A 148 -6.47 -0.98 -16.89
CA PHE A 148 -5.54 -1.97 -17.45
C PHE A 148 -6.04 -3.40 -17.26
N THR A 149 -6.47 -3.76 -16.04
CA THR A 149 -6.99 -5.10 -15.74
C THR A 149 -8.25 -5.41 -16.56
N GLY A 150 -9.15 -4.43 -16.68
CA GLY A 150 -10.39 -4.57 -17.45
C GLY A 150 -10.15 -4.73 -18.95
N THR A 151 -9.14 -4.05 -19.51
CA THR A 151 -8.87 -4.08 -20.96
C THR A 151 -7.91 -5.19 -21.39
N VAL A 152 -7.08 -5.74 -20.49
CA VAL A 152 -6.01 -6.69 -20.88
C VAL A 152 -6.52 -7.91 -21.65
N ASN A 153 -7.69 -8.44 -21.28
CA ASN A 153 -8.32 -9.56 -21.97
C ASN A 153 -8.74 -9.17 -23.41
N THR A 154 -9.36 -8.00 -23.55
CA THR A 154 -9.75 -7.47 -24.86
C THR A 154 -8.53 -7.13 -25.72
N LEU A 155 -7.47 -6.58 -25.14
CA LEU A 155 -6.21 -6.33 -25.83
C LEU A 155 -5.62 -7.64 -26.37
N LEU A 156 -5.50 -8.67 -25.52
CA LEU A 156 -4.96 -9.96 -25.94
C LEU A 156 -5.79 -10.58 -27.07
N LYS A 157 -7.12 -10.52 -27.00
CA LYS A 157 -8.02 -10.97 -28.08
C LYS A 157 -7.84 -10.18 -29.39
N ARG A 158 -7.46 -8.91 -29.32
CA ARG A 158 -7.14 -8.10 -30.52
C ARG A 158 -5.78 -8.46 -31.11
N LEU A 159 -4.80 -8.79 -30.26
CA LEU A 159 -3.45 -9.14 -30.69
C LEU A 159 -3.36 -10.58 -31.22
N THR A 160 -4.25 -11.47 -30.79
CA THR A 160 -4.30 -12.85 -31.29
C THR A 160 -5.72 -13.39 -31.32
N ASN A 161 -6.11 -13.98 -32.46
CA ASN A 161 -7.41 -14.66 -32.63
C ASN A 161 -7.43 -16.06 -31.97
N ASP A 162 -6.29 -16.53 -31.49
CA ASP A 162 -6.15 -17.85 -30.86
C ASP A 162 -6.52 -17.79 -29.37
N LYS A 163 -7.60 -18.51 -29.01
CA LYS A 163 -8.09 -18.55 -27.63
C LYS A 163 -7.07 -19.18 -26.68
N GLU A 164 -6.30 -20.17 -27.13
CA GLU A 164 -5.29 -20.84 -26.29
C GLU A 164 -4.15 -19.88 -25.94
N LYS A 165 -3.73 -19.04 -26.90
CA LYS A 165 -2.72 -18.00 -26.64
C LYS A 165 -3.23 -16.94 -25.69
N VAL A 166 -4.43 -16.41 -25.86
CA VAL A 166 -5.02 -15.45 -24.90
C VAL A 166 -5.02 -16.05 -23.50
N ASP A 167 -5.43 -17.31 -23.40
CA ASP A 167 -5.53 -18.04 -22.15
C ASP A 167 -4.16 -18.25 -21.47
N PHE A 168 -3.14 -18.56 -22.26
CA PHE A 168 -1.74 -18.67 -21.83
C PHE A 168 -1.21 -17.33 -21.27
N TYR A 169 -1.43 -16.21 -21.98
CA TYR A 169 -0.98 -14.89 -21.54
C TYR A 169 -1.68 -14.41 -20.26
N LEU A 170 -2.98 -14.69 -20.11
CA LEU A 170 -3.71 -14.43 -18.86
C LEU A 170 -3.20 -15.28 -17.70
N THR A 171 -2.78 -16.52 -17.98
CA THR A 171 -2.15 -17.40 -16.99
C THR A 171 -0.79 -16.84 -16.55
N ILE A 172 0.03 -16.36 -17.50
CA ILE A 172 1.30 -15.66 -17.21
C ILE A 172 1.04 -14.42 -16.34
N LEU A 173 0.05 -13.60 -16.69
CA LEU A 173 -0.31 -12.42 -15.90
C LEU A 173 -0.64 -12.78 -14.44
N GLY A 174 -1.43 -13.83 -14.23
CA GLY A 174 -1.75 -14.33 -12.89
C GLY A 174 -0.53 -14.83 -12.12
N LEU A 175 0.39 -15.54 -12.79
CA LEU A 175 1.65 -15.99 -12.19
C LEU A 175 2.58 -14.82 -11.83
N ILE A 176 2.71 -13.81 -12.69
CA ILE A 176 3.50 -12.60 -12.41
C ILE A 176 2.92 -11.87 -11.20
N GLN A 177 1.59 -11.71 -11.11
CA GLN A 177 0.95 -11.08 -9.96
C GLN A 177 1.18 -11.87 -8.66
N PHE A 178 1.26 -13.19 -8.72
CA PHE A 178 1.66 -14.02 -7.58
C PHE A 178 3.11 -13.75 -7.13
N THR A 179 4.02 -13.51 -8.07
CA THR A 179 5.39 -13.05 -7.73
C THR A 179 5.44 -11.64 -7.13
N GLY A 180 4.30 -10.94 -7.06
CA GLY A 180 4.15 -9.61 -6.45
C GLY A 180 4.67 -9.53 -5.01
N ILE A 181 4.62 -10.61 -4.23
CA ILE A 181 5.22 -10.69 -2.89
C ILE A 181 6.75 -10.47 -2.96
N VAL A 182 7.43 -11.09 -3.93
CA VAL A 182 8.88 -10.94 -4.14
C VAL A 182 9.19 -9.55 -4.71
N LEU A 183 8.37 -9.07 -5.65
CA LEU A 183 8.54 -7.74 -6.23
C LEU A 183 8.37 -6.63 -5.18
N ALA A 184 7.53 -6.83 -4.18
CA ALA A 184 7.34 -5.88 -3.09
C ALA A 184 8.59 -5.64 -2.25
N PHE A 185 9.58 -6.53 -2.26
CA PHE A 185 10.85 -6.23 -1.60
C PHE A 185 11.56 -5.04 -2.25
N VAL A 186 11.41 -4.81 -3.56
CA VAL A 186 12.07 -3.71 -4.27
C VAL A 186 11.64 -2.34 -3.73
N PRO A 187 10.34 -1.95 -3.74
CA PRO A 187 9.91 -0.70 -3.11
C PRO A 187 10.12 -0.72 -1.60
N GLY A 188 9.99 -1.87 -0.92
CA GLY A 188 10.26 -2.00 0.51
C GLY A 188 11.68 -1.58 0.91
N PHE A 189 12.68 -2.18 0.27
CA PHE A 189 14.09 -1.84 0.49
C PHE A 189 14.40 -0.41 0.08
N LEU A 190 13.83 0.06 -1.03
CA LEU A 190 14.00 1.45 -1.47
C LEU A 190 13.48 2.44 -0.43
N LEU A 191 12.32 2.17 0.17
CA LEU A 191 11.68 3.05 1.15
C LEU A 191 12.38 3.01 2.51
N ASP A 192 12.95 1.87 2.90
CA ASP A 192 13.79 1.72 4.08
C ASP A 192 15.23 2.26 3.86
N TRP A 193 15.66 2.47 2.61
CA TRP A 193 17.00 2.99 2.30
C TRP A 193 17.11 4.46 2.69
N TYR A 194 18.04 4.77 3.60
CA TYR A 194 18.35 6.14 4.02
C TYR A 194 19.81 6.49 3.69
N PRO A 195 20.08 7.20 2.58
CA PRO A 195 21.44 7.63 2.26
C PRO A 195 21.91 8.72 3.22
N ALA A 196 23.15 8.57 3.71
CA ALA A 196 23.79 9.54 4.60
C ALA A 196 23.85 10.93 3.93
N GLY A 197 23.52 11.97 4.69
CA GLY A 197 23.55 13.37 4.21
C GLY A 197 22.34 13.80 3.37
N ARG A 198 21.30 12.96 3.22
CA ARG A 198 20.11 13.32 2.44
C ARG A 198 18.86 13.54 3.32
N HIS A 199 17.94 14.36 2.82
CA HIS A 199 16.71 14.72 3.53
C HIS A 199 15.88 13.47 3.88
N ARG A 200 15.25 13.50 5.06
CA ARG A 200 14.42 12.39 5.60
C ARG A 200 13.38 11.90 4.59
N ASN A 201 12.85 12.75 3.71
CA ASN A 201 11.80 12.39 2.73
C ASN A 201 12.32 11.89 1.38
N PHE A 202 13.63 11.83 1.17
CA PHE A 202 14.19 11.50 -0.15
C PHE A 202 13.70 10.17 -0.72
N SER A 203 13.70 9.10 0.08
CA SER A 203 13.33 7.75 -0.37
C SER A 203 11.87 7.68 -0.83
N ILE A 204 10.98 8.44 -0.17
CA ILE A 204 9.57 8.53 -0.57
C ILE A 204 9.42 9.32 -1.86
N ILE A 205 10.11 10.45 -2.00
CA ILE A 205 10.09 11.25 -3.23
C ILE A 205 10.61 10.43 -4.39
N LEU A 206 11.73 9.72 -4.19
CA LEU A 206 12.31 8.81 -5.17
C LEU A 206 11.32 7.70 -5.55
N SER A 207 10.60 7.13 -4.58
CA SER A 207 9.57 6.12 -4.84
C SER A 207 8.41 6.67 -5.68
N PHE A 208 7.96 7.91 -5.44
CA PHE A 208 6.97 8.57 -6.31
C PHE A 208 7.49 8.79 -7.73
N VAL A 209 8.74 9.26 -7.88
CA VAL A 209 9.35 9.46 -9.20
C VAL A 209 9.45 8.13 -9.95
N LEU A 210 9.93 7.08 -9.30
CA LEU A 210 10.00 5.74 -9.90
C LEU A 210 8.61 5.20 -10.24
N THR A 211 7.61 5.41 -9.38
CA THR A 211 6.21 5.05 -9.68
C THR A 211 5.73 5.75 -10.96
N GLY A 212 6.03 7.04 -11.11
CA GLY A 212 5.71 7.81 -12.32
C GLY A 212 6.42 7.29 -13.57
N LEU A 213 7.72 7.02 -13.48
CA LEU A 213 8.51 6.48 -14.59
C LEU A 213 8.00 5.10 -15.02
N ILE A 214 7.84 4.17 -14.09
CA ILE A 214 7.28 2.84 -14.38
C ILE A 214 5.87 2.98 -14.97
N SER A 215 5.07 3.93 -14.49
CA SER A 215 3.75 4.19 -15.05
C SER A 215 3.79 4.62 -16.50
N ILE A 216 4.73 5.49 -16.89
CA ILE A 216 4.92 5.89 -18.28
C ILE A 216 5.35 4.69 -19.12
N LEU A 217 6.30 3.88 -18.64
CA LEU A 217 6.74 2.67 -19.33
C LEU A 217 5.60 1.68 -19.58
N VAL A 218 4.72 1.46 -18.59
CA VAL A 218 3.54 0.60 -18.76
C VAL A 218 2.57 1.16 -19.80
N THR A 219 2.34 2.47 -19.82
CA THR A 219 1.46 3.11 -20.82
C THR A 219 2.05 2.98 -22.23
N VAL A 220 3.34 3.22 -22.40
CA VAL A 220 4.03 3.05 -23.69
C VAL A 220 4.00 1.58 -24.14
N GLY A 221 4.27 0.64 -23.22
CA GLY A 221 4.20 -0.80 -23.51
C GLY A 221 2.81 -1.28 -23.87
N PHE A 222 1.76 -0.69 -23.28
CA PHE A 222 0.38 -0.99 -23.62
C PHE A 222 -0.03 -0.48 -25.01
N LEU A 223 0.60 0.60 -25.49
CA LEU A 223 0.33 1.16 -26.83
C LEU A 223 0.94 0.32 -27.95
N ILE A 224 2.01 -0.43 -27.67
CA ILE A 224 2.71 -1.26 -28.68
C ILE A 224 1.95 -2.59 -28.87
N PRO A 225 1.37 -2.86 -30.05
CA PRO A 225 0.56 -4.05 -30.29
C PRO A 225 1.42 -5.28 -30.62
N VAL A 226 2.41 -5.58 -29.78
CA VAL A 226 3.29 -6.74 -29.93
C VAL A 226 3.03 -7.70 -28.77
N LEU A 227 2.66 -8.95 -29.11
CA LEU A 227 2.23 -9.93 -28.13
C LEU A 227 3.34 -10.28 -27.13
N GLU A 228 4.56 -10.53 -27.60
CA GLU A 228 5.71 -10.89 -26.75
C GLU A 228 6.09 -9.79 -25.76
N LEU A 229 5.95 -8.51 -26.17
CA LEU A 229 6.21 -7.36 -25.31
C LEU A 229 5.22 -7.27 -24.14
N GLN A 230 4.01 -7.83 -24.28
CA GLN A 230 3.02 -7.80 -23.21
C GLN A 230 3.46 -8.57 -21.97
N ILE A 231 4.30 -9.61 -22.09
CA ILE A 231 4.85 -10.31 -20.90
C ILE A 231 5.68 -9.33 -20.06
N PHE A 232 6.55 -8.56 -20.72
CA PHE A 232 7.34 -7.53 -20.05
C PHE A 232 6.44 -6.42 -19.47
N ASN A 233 5.40 -6.04 -20.20
CA ASN A 233 4.43 -5.06 -19.73
C ASN A 233 3.64 -5.54 -18.49
N PHE A 234 3.30 -6.84 -18.41
CA PHE A 234 2.66 -7.45 -17.24
C PHE A 234 3.57 -7.42 -16.01
N PHE A 235 4.87 -7.67 -16.21
CA PHE A 235 5.88 -7.54 -15.16
C PHE A 235 5.97 -6.10 -14.66
N LEU A 236 6.12 -5.12 -15.57
CA LEU A 236 6.15 -3.70 -15.22
C LEU A 236 4.86 -3.24 -14.53
N TYR A 237 3.71 -3.75 -14.97
CA TYR A 237 2.41 -3.48 -14.34
C TYR A 237 2.35 -4.00 -12.90
N SER A 238 2.81 -5.22 -12.65
CA SER A 238 2.88 -5.76 -11.28
C SER A 238 3.85 -4.97 -10.40
N LEU A 239 5.02 -4.60 -10.95
CA LEU A 239 5.97 -3.74 -10.25
C LEU A 239 5.36 -2.36 -9.94
N LEU A 240 4.63 -1.77 -10.87
CA LEU A 240 3.94 -0.49 -10.68
C LEU A 240 2.92 -0.53 -9.55
N ARG A 241 2.12 -1.60 -9.46
CA ARG A 241 1.13 -1.77 -8.38
C ARG A 241 1.79 -1.88 -7.02
N THR A 242 2.83 -2.71 -6.91
CA THR A 242 3.58 -2.85 -5.66
C THR A 242 4.20 -1.52 -5.21
N PHE A 243 4.78 -0.75 -6.14
CA PHE A 243 5.31 0.59 -5.87
C PHE A 243 4.23 1.58 -5.43
N LEU A 244 3.08 1.63 -6.13
CA LEU A 244 1.99 2.54 -5.84
C LEU A 244 1.47 2.38 -4.41
N TYR A 245 1.10 1.16 -4.04
CA TYR A 245 0.52 0.88 -2.72
C TYR A 245 1.56 0.99 -1.59
N SER A 246 2.80 0.56 -1.83
CA SER A 246 3.88 0.68 -0.84
C SER A 246 4.25 2.14 -0.58
N THR A 247 4.33 2.96 -1.63
CA THR A 247 4.58 4.40 -1.52
C THR A 247 3.42 5.10 -0.81
N HIS A 248 2.18 4.75 -1.15
CA HIS A 248 0.98 5.28 -0.50
C HIS A 248 0.97 5.03 1.01
N SER A 249 1.11 3.77 1.44
CA SER A 249 1.12 3.42 2.87
C SER A 249 2.28 4.10 3.61
N SER A 250 3.47 4.12 2.99
CA SER A 250 4.66 4.72 3.60
C SER A 250 4.58 6.25 3.70
N PHE A 251 3.97 6.90 2.71
CA PHE A 251 3.69 8.34 2.73
C PHE A 251 2.76 8.68 3.89
N ILE A 252 1.66 7.94 4.06
CA ILE A 252 0.71 8.21 5.15
C ILE A 252 1.36 8.01 6.51
N MET A 253 2.08 6.91 6.69
CA MET A 253 2.71 6.58 7.98
C MET A 253 3.85 7.52 8.37
N LYS A 254 4.43 8.24 7.41
CA LYS A 254 5.51 9.20 7.69
C LYS A 254 5.01 10.62 7.91
N ASN A 255 3.96 11.04 7.19
CA ASN A 255 3.47 12.42 7.21
C ASN A 255 2.30 12.63 8.18
N PHE A 256 1.63 11.57 8.63
CA PHE A 256 0.50 11.66 9.55
C PHE A 256 0.74 10.83 10.82
N PRO A 257 0.06 11.16 11.93
CA PRO A 257 0.21 10.43 13.18
C PRO A 257 -0.15 8.94 13.03
N LEU A 258 0.69 8.06 13.59
CA LEU A 258 0.57 6.61 13.44
C LEU A 258 -0.75 6.03 13.98
N TYR A 259 -1.36 6.67 14.98
CA TYR A 259 -2.65 6.23 15.55
C TYR A 259 -3.81 6.38 14.56
N HIS A 260 -3.69 7.28 13.58
CA HIS A 260 -4.68 7.52 12.52
C HIS A 260 -4.29 6.87 11.18
N ALA A 261 -3.07 6.35 11.04
CA ALA A 261 -2.54 5.89 9.76
C ALA A 261 -3.38 4.80 9.10
N GLY A 262 -3.90 3.84 9.87
CA GLY A 262 -4.77 2.79 9.33
C GLY A 262 -6.08 3.34 8.76
N ALA A 263 -6.72 4.28 9.47
CA ALA A 263 -7.94 4.94 9.02
C ALA A 263 -7.70 5.79 7.76
N LEU A 264 -6.58 6.51 7.69
CA LEU A 264 -6.23 7.34 6.54
C LEU A 264 -5.91 6.50 5.29
N VAL A 265 -5.17 5.40 5.43
CA VAL A 265 -4.93 4.44 4.33
C VAL A 265 -6.26 3.88 3.83
N GLY A 266 -7.11 3.38 4.74
CA GLY A 266 -8.41 2.81 4.39
C GLY A 266 -9.32 3.83 3.70
N PHE A 267 -9.40 5.06 4.22
CA PHE A 267 -10.22 6.12 3.65
C PHE A 267 -9.74 6.55 2.26
N SER A 268 -8.42 6.69 2.06
CA SER A 268 -7.86 6.99 0.73
C SER A 268 -8.18 5.89 -0.26
N LEU A 269 -8.03 4.61 0.12
CA LEU A 269 -8.35 3.47 -0.73
C LEU A 269 -9.86 3.39 -1.03
N LEU A 270 -10.72 3.74 -0.09
CA LEU A 270 -12.17 3.84 -0.30
C LEU A 270 -12.49 4.87 -1.38
N ILE A 271 -11.93 6.08 -1.28
CA ILE A 271 -12.10 7.12 -2.32
C ILE A 271 -11.59 6.60 -3.67
N SER A 272 -10.40 5.99 -3.68
CA SER A 272 -9.83 5.41 -4.91
C SER A 272 -10.72 4.33 -5.52
N ALA A 273 -11.35 3.48 -4.71
CA ALA A 273 -12.28 2.46 -5.17
C ALA A 273 -13.55 3.08 -5.78
N VAL A 274 -14.13 4.10 -5.14
CA VAL A 274 -15.29 4.83 -5.68
C VAL A 274 -14.96 5.47 -7.02
N VAL A 275 -13.81 6.15 -7.13
CA VAL A 275 -13.34 6.72 -8.41
C VAL A 275 -13.09 5.63 -9.45
N SER A 276 -12.62 4.46 -9.03
CA SER A 276 -12.38 3.34 -9.94
C SER A 276 -13.65 2.70 -10.50
N LEU A 277 -14.82 2.92 -9.89
CA LEU A 277 -16.10 2.51 -10.47
C LEU A 277 -16.42 3.25 -11.78
N SER A 278 -15.86 4.45 -11.96
CA SER A 278 -15.97 5.21 -13.21
C SER A 278 -15.36 4.48 -14.42
N GLN A 279 -14.59 3.40 -14.22
CA GLN A 279 -14.15 2.55 -15.33
C GLN A 279 -15.33 1.93 -16.10
N ILE A 280 -16.45 1.65 -15.44
CA ILE A 280 -17.62 1.00 -16.06
C ILE A 280 -18.23 1.89 -17.16
N PRO A 281 -18.59 3.17 -16.90
CA PRO A 281 -19.05 4.05 -17.95
C PRO A 281 -17.98 4.34 -19.01
N ILE A 282 -16.69 4.38 -18.64
CA ILE A 282 -15.59 4.54 -19.61
C ILE A 282 -15.59 3.38 -20.62
N PHE A 283 -15.72 2.13 -20.16
CA PHE A 283 -15.81 0.98 -21.04
C PHE A 283 -17.11 0.94 -21.83
N ALA A 284 -18.24 1.30 -21.21
CA ALA A 284 -19.52 1.40 -21.92
C ALA A 284 -19.48 2.43 -23.06
N LEU A 285 -18.77 3.55 -22.87
CA LEU A 285 -18.52 4.53 -23.93
C LEU A 285 -17.63 3.94 -25.03
N MET A 286 -16.53 3.28 -24.67
CA MET A 286 -15.60 2.68 -25.64
C MET A 286 -16.26 1.59 -26.52
N ASP A 287 -17.12 0.75 -25.94
CA ASP A 287 -17.80 -0.34 -26.65
C ASP A 287 -19.08 0.13 -27.37
N GLY A 288 -19.73 1.20 -26.89
CA GLY A 288 -20.98 1.73 -27.45
C GLY A 288 -20.75 2.66 -28.66
N PRO A 289 -20.73 4.00 -28.46
CA PRO A 289 -20.62 4.97 -29.56
C PRO A 289 -19.36 4.81 -30.42
N TYR A 290 -18.26 4.29 -29.86
CA TYR A 290 -16.97 4.21 -30.55
C TYR A 290 -16.69 2.86 -31.25
N LYS A 291 -17.61 1.88 -31.17
CA LYS A 291 -17.47 0.54 -31.80
C LYS A 291 -16.09 -0.12 -31.58
N GLY A 292 -15.39 0.22 -30.51
CA GLY A 292 -14.07 -0.30 -30.19
C GLY A 292 -12.89 0.34 -30.94
N ASP A 293 -13.00 1.51 -31.55
CA ASP A 293 -11.85 2.21 -32.16
C ASP A 293 -11.24 3.25 -31.17
N PRO A 294 -9.99 3.07 -30.67
CA PRO A 294 -9.40 3.93 -29.64
C PRO A 294 -8.70 5.21 -30.17
N THR A 295 -8.85 5.53 -31.47
CA THR A 295 -8.14 6.66 -32.10
C THR A 295 -8.99 7.91 -32.32
N TRP A 296 -10.18 8.01 -31.69
CA TRP A 296 -11.00 9.22 -31.66
C TRP A 296 -11.58 9.47 -30.28
#